data_AF-A0AAN1GRF4-F1
#
_entry.id   AF-A0AAN1GRF4-F1
#
_cell.length_a   1.000
_cell.length_b   1.000
_cell.length_c   1.000
_cell.angle_alpha   90.00
_cell.angle_beta   90.00
_cell.angle_gamma   90.00
#
_symmetry.space_group_name_H-M   'P 1'
#
loop_
_entity.id
_entity.type
_entity.pdbx_description
1 polymer ?
#
loop_
_entity_poly.entity_id
_entity_poly.type
_entity_poly.pdbx_seq_one_letter_code
_entity_poly.pdbx_strand_id
1 'polypeptide(L)'
;MEERKKQKKGKKRPSGISVPKGLPQAKRFKLILDDLEIFRNAHGGVIPSGLRNTWLHFHATCLTHIPGIRDIEGEVKKMAARATPGLKPGEVNAIAKQAEKKARLTRTASVWGDGRYHYKGATIADGLGITPEMARRLGLQQVIPALERRRRKAEVERQRRSENGAVSQEEYLAKNNASREKPWEKFGIGRTKFYELKRAGMLPVLEAV
;
A
#
# COMPACT_ATOMS: atom_id res chain seq x y z
N MET A 1 -34.91 10.63 -36.88
CA MET A 1 -35.12 10.03 -35.53
C MET A 1 -33.86 10.26 -34.73
N GLU A 2 -33.65 11.52 -34.42
CA GLU A 2 -32.54 12.07 -33.67
C GLU A 2 -33.19 12.75 -32.45
N GLU A 3 -32.45 12.90 -31.35
CA GLU A 3 -32.92 13.40 -30.04
C GLU A 3 -33.56 12.38 -29.09
N ARG A 4 -32.73 11.83 -28.20
CA ARG A 4 -32.91 11.87 -26.73
C ARG A 4 -31.73 11.22 -26.02
N LYS A 5 -30.56 11.85 -26.12
CA LYS A 5 -29.44 11.67 -25.18
C LYS A 5 -29.13 13.02 -24.55
N LYS A 6 -29.77 13.36 -23.43
CA LYS A 6 -29.28 14.40 -22.52
C LYS A 6 -29.89 14.24 -21.12
N GLN A 7 -28.97 14.17 -20.14
CA GLN A 7 -29.10 14.72 -18.79
C GLN A 7 -29.85 13.92 -17.71
N LYS A 8 -29.09 13.15 -16.94
CA LYS A 8 -29.09 13.24 -15.47
C LYS A 8 -27.64 13.30 -14.97
N LYS A 9 -26.99 14.44 -15.17
CA LYS A 9 -25.74 14.78 -14.45
C LYS A 9 -26.12 15.01 -12.99
N GLY A 10 -25.69 14.12 -12.10
CA GLY A 10 -25.84 14.30 -10.66
C GLY A 10 -25.26 15.65 -10.22
N LYS A 11 -26.05 16.40 -9.44
CA LYS A 11 -25.68 17.69 -8.83
C LYS A 11 -24.29 17.56 -8.17
N LYS A 12 -23.31 18.34 -8.66
CA LYS A 12 -22.02 18.52 -7.99
C LYS A 12 -22.29 19.13 -6.61
N ARG A 13 -21.93 18.40 -5.55
CA ARG A 13 -21.92 18.95 -4.19
C ARG A 13 -20.96 20.14 -4.13
N PRO A 14 -21.28 21.21 -3.36
CA PRO A 14 -20.39 22.33 -3.17
C PRO A 14 -19.06 21.85 -2.58
N SER A 15 -17.96 22.43 -3.07
CA SER A 15 -16.58 22.10 -2.68
C SER A 15 -16.29 22.52 -1.25
N GLY A 16 -16.81 21.76 -0.28
CA GLY A 16 -16.38 21.80 1.11
C GLY A 16 -15.04 21.09 1.24
N ILE A 17 -14.09 21.77 1.89
CA ILE A 17 -12.75 21.34 2.34
C ILE A 17 -12.52 19.85 2.10
N SER A 18 -11.74 19.52 1.06
CA SER A 18 -11.33 18.13 0.84
C SER A 18 -10.48 17.69 2.03
N VAL A 19 -11.07 16.95 2.96
CA VAL A 19 -10.30 16.22 3.97
C VAL A 19 -9.24 15.41 3.24
N PRO A 20 -7.94 15.60 3.56
CA PRO A 20 -6.88 14.86 2.89
C PRO A 20 -7.13 13.36 3.06
N LYS A 21 -7.30 12.64 1.95
CA LYS A 21 -7.39 11.19 2.00
C LYS A 21 -6.05 10.63 2.47
N GLY A 22 -6.05 9.94 3.61
CA GLY A 22 -4.89 9.21 4.15
C GLY A 22 -4.37 9.75 5.47
N LEU A 23 -3.26 9.16 5.94
CA LEU A 23 -2.60 9.58 7.17
C LEU A 23 -2.00 10.99 7.02
N PRO A 24 -2.12 11.87 8.03
CA PRO A 24 -1.34 13.10 8.10
C PRO A 24 0.15 12.82 7.92
N GLN A 25 0.89 13.71 7.23
CA GLN A 25 2.31 13.49 6.93
C GLN A 25 3.14 13.22 8.20
N ALA A 26 2.90 13.97 9.27
CA ALA A 26 3.57 13.74 10.56
C ALA A 26 3.35 12.31 11.09
N LYS A 27 2.10 11.81 11.05
CA LYS A 27 1.78 10.43 11.45
C LYS A 27 2.45 9.41 10.54
N ARG A 28 2.45 9.66 9.23
CA ARG A 28 3.11 8.79 8.26
C ARG A 28 4.62 8.70 8.51
N PHE A 29 5.30 9.83 8.72
CA PHE A 29 6.73 9.86 8.99
C PHE A 29 7.09 9.30 10.36
N LYS A 30 6.19 9.39 11.35
CA LYS A 30 6.32 8.66 12.60
C LYS A 30 6.33 7.14 12.40
N LEU A 31 5.41 6.60 11.61
CA LEU A 31 5.41 5.17 11.27
C LEU A 31 6.65 4.74 10.47
N ILE A 32 7.16 5.60 9.58
CA ILE A 32 8.44 5.34 8.90
C ILE A 32 9.58 5.29 9.91
N LEU A 33 9.61 6.22 10.88
CA LEU A 33 10.62 6.21 11.94
C LEU A 33 10.57 4.91 12.74
N ASP A 34 9.36 4.45 13.09
CA ASP A 34 9.17 3.20 13.84
C ASP A 34 9.67 1.99 13.03
N ASP A 35 9.38 1.93 11.72
CA ASP A 35 9.93 0.90 10.83
C ASP A 35 11.46 0.93 10.73
N LEU A 36 12.07 2.13 10.70
CA LEU A 36 13.53 2.29 10.68
C LEU A 36 14.17 1.78 11.98
N GLU A 37 13.51 1.98 13.12
CA GLU A 37 13.93 1.46 14.41
C GLU A 37 13.80 -0.07 14.48
N ILE A 38 12.71 -0.64 13.95
CA ILE A 38 12.54 -2.11 13.81
C ILE A 38 13.68 -2.68 12.96
N PHE A 39 13.99 -2.06 11.82
CA PHE A 39 15.10 -2.45 10.96
C PHE A 39 16.44 -2.40 11.72
N ARG A 40 16.73 -1.32 12.44
CA ARG A 40 17.93 -1.21 13.27
C ARG A 40 18.01 -2.33 14.31
N ASN A 41 16.93 -2.58 15.02
CA ASN A 41 16.88 -3.61 16.07
C ASN A 41 17.08 -5.01 15.50
N ALA A 42 16.55 -5.29 14.30
CA ALA A 42 16.78 -6.55 13.59
C ALA A 42 18.25 -6.78 13.21
N HIS A 43 19.06 -5.70 13.14
CA HIS A 43 20.50 -5.75 12.93
C HIS A 43 21.31 -5.63 14.24
N GLY A 44 20.70 -5.95 15.39
CA GLY A 44 21.39 -5.92 16.69
C GLY A 44 21.58 -4.51 17.26
N GLY A 45 20.75 -3.55 16.84
CA GLY A 45 20.79 -2.17 17.34
C GLY A 45 21.76 -1.27 16.58
N VAL A 46 22.49 -1.79 15.60
CA VAL A 46 23.46 -1.06 14.78
C VAL A 46 23.20 -1.32 13.30
N ILE A 47 23.38 -0.30 12.48
CA ILE A 47 23.20 -0.39 11.03
C ILE A 47 24.46 -1.00 10.37
N PRO A 48 24.30 -1.99 9.47
CA PRO A 48 25.41 -2.55 8.70
C PRO A 48 26.23 -1.50 7.95
N SER A 49 27.53 -1.76 7.80
CA SER A 49 28.41 -0.94 6.95
C SER A 49 27.85 -0.87 5.52
N GLY A 50 27.99 0.30 4.88
CA GLY A 50 27.39 0.59 3.57
C GLY A 50 25.98 1.18 3.62
N LEU A 51 25.19 0.89 4.66
CA LEU A 51 23.82 1.43 4.79
C LEU A 51 23.72 2.61 5.77
N ARG A 52 24.75 2.84 6.60
CA ARG A 52 24.76 3.82 7.70
C ARG A 52 24.37 5.23 7.29
N ASN A 53 25.01 5.76 6.24
CA ASN A 53 24.74 7.11 5.75
C ASN A 53 23.28 7.24 5.25
N THR A 54 22.87 6.30 4.40
CA THR A 54 21.51 6.23 3.84
C THR A 54 20.44 6.11 4.91
N TRP A 55 20.62 5.22 5.89
CA TRP A 55 19.68 5.04 7.00
C TRP A 55 19.59 6.30 7.87
N LEU A 56 20.74 6.92 8.21
CA LEU A 56 20.78 8.12 9.02
C LEU A 56 20.10 9.31 8.32
N HIS A 57 20.27 9.44 7.00
CA HIS A 57 19.57 10.44 6.20
C HIS A 57 18.06 10.26 6.23
N PHE A 58 17.56 9.02 6.10
CA PHE A 58 16.13 8.76 6.21
C PHE A 58 15.60 9.01 7.61
N HIS A 59 16.34 8.60 8.64
CA HIS A 59 16.01 8.89 10.04
C HIS A 59 15.89 10.41 10.26
N ALA A 60 16.93 11.17 9.88
CA ALA A 60 16.96 12.63 10.00
C ALA A 60 15.80 13.30 9.24
N THR A 61 15.50 12.82 8.03
CA THR A 61 14.36 13.29 7.24
C THR A 61 13.04 13.12 8.00
N CYS A 62 12.83 11.98 8.66
CA CYS A 62 11.62 11.75 9.45
C CYS A 62 11.48 12.77 10.59
N LEU A 63 12.56 13.12 11.27
CA LEU A 63 12.54 14.10 12.36
C LEU A 63 12.05 15.48 11.87
N THR A 64 12.39 15.89 10.65
CA THR A 64 11.92 17.17 10.08
C THR A 64 10.39 17.25 9.92
N HIS A 65 9.71 16.10 9.89
CA HIS A 65 8.27 15.96 9.75
C HIS A 65 7.55 15.73 11.07
N ILE A 66 8.26 15.57 12.19
CA ILE A 66 7.64 15.38 13.50
C ILE A 66 7.56 16.74 14.21
N PRO A 67 6.36 17.22 14.59
CA PRO A 67 6.24 18.48 15.34
C PRO A 67 6.81 18.33 16.75
N GLY A 68 7.37 19.41 17.30
CA GLY A 68 7.84 19.48 18.69
C GLY A 68 9.32 19.12 18.91
N ILE A 69 10.04 18.64 17.90
CA ILE A 69 11.49 18.44 17.99
C ILE A 69 12.18 19.79 17.80
N ARG A 70 12.84 20.28 18.86
CA ARG A 70 13.50 21.60 18.86
C ARG A 70 14.95 21.54 18.38
N ASP A 71 15.65 20.47 18.69
CA ASP A 71 17.07 20.27 18.36
C ASP A 71 17.23 19.08 17.41
N ILE A 72 16.97 19.29 16.11
CA ILE A 72 17.08 18.22 15.11
C ILE A 72 18.54 17.78 14.97
N GLU A 73 19.47 18.74 14.97
CA GLU A 73 20.89 18.44 14.81
C GLU A 73 21.41 17.54 15.94
N GLY A 74 21.10 17.86 17.19
CA GLY A 74 21.47 17.06 18.34
C GLY A 74 20.83 15.68 18.33
N GLU A 75 19.54 15.55 17.98
CA GLU A 75 18.87 14.26 17.87
C GLU A 75 19.50 13.36 16.78
N VAL A 76 19.84 13.92 15.62
CA VAL A 76 20.54 13.18 14.56
C VAL A 76 21.92 12.71 15.04
N LYS A 77 22.69 13.57 15.71
CA LYS A 77 24.02 13.22 16.24
C LYS A 77 23.94 12.13 17.31
N LYS A 78 22.99 12.23 18.26
CA LYS A 78 22.73 11.21 19.27
C LYS A 78 22.35 9.88 18.64
N MET A 79 21.53 9.90 17.58
CA MET A 79 21.18 8.67 16.87
C MET A 79 22.38 8.09 16.11
N ALA A 80 23.17 8.93 15.44
CA ALA A 80 24.35 8.48 14.71
C ALA A 80 25.37 7.77 15.62
N ALA A 81 25.59 8.30 16.83
CA ALA A 81 26.48 7.70 17.81
C ALA A 81 26.05 6.29 18.24
N ARG A 82 24.73 6.04 18.31
CA ARG A 82 24.16 4.75 18.72
C ARG A 82 24.02 3.76 17.57
N ALA A 83 23.46 4.22 16.45
CA ALA A 83 23.02 3.35 15.37
C ALA A 83 24.04 3.20 14.24
N THR A 84 24.96 4.15 14.08
CA THR A 84 25.90 4.19 12.95
C THR A 84 27.36 4.42 13.40
N PRO A 85 27.92 3.60 14.32
CA PRO A 85 29.31 3.71 14.71
C PRO A 85 30.22 3.60 13.48
N GLY A 86 31.31 4.36 13.45
CA GLY A 86 32.26 4.37 12.34
C GLY A 86 31.84 5.19 11.10
N LEU A 87 30.67 5.84 11.10
CA LEU A 87 30.36 6.87 10.10
C LEU A 87 31.21 8.11 10.35
N LYS A 88 31.76 8.75 9.31
CA LYS A 88 32.69 9.88 9.51
C LYS A 88 31.95 11.07 10.15
N PRO A 89 32.56 11.79 11.11
CA PRO A 89 31.92 12.95 11.75
C PRO A 89 31.45 14.02 10.75
N GLY A 90 32.19 14.20 9.64
CA GLY A 90 31.81 15.11 8.57
C GLY A 90 30.49 14.74 7.89
N GLU A 91 30.26 13.44 7.66
CA GLU A 91 29.01 12.94 7.06
C GLU A 91 27.83 13.12 8.02
N VAL A 92 28.03 12.78 9.30
CA VAL A 92 27.01 12.98 10.35
C VAL A 92 26.63 14.47 10.45
N ASN A 93 27.63 15.36 10.48
CA ASN A 93 27.40 16.80 10.55
C ASN A 93 26.67 17.33 9.31
N ALA A 94 27.01 16.84 8.12
CA ALA A 94 26.35 17.25 6.88
C ALA A 94 24.85 16.88 6.90
N ILE A 95 24.51 15.64 7.27
CA ILE A 95 23.13 15.18 7.38
C ILE A 95 22.38 15.98 8.44
N ALA A 96 22.97 16.16 9.62
CA ALA A 96 22.33 16.85 10.74
C ALA A 96 22.03 18.33 10.40
N LYS A 97 22.99 19.05 9.83
CA LYS A 97 22.79 20.44 9.38
C LYS A 97 21.76 20.56 8.25
N GLN A 98 21.75 19.60 7.32
CA GLN A 98 20.77 19.59 6.24
C GLN A 98 19.36 19.37 6.80
N ALA A 99 19.18 18.43 7.72
CA ALA A 99 17.90 18.17 8.36
C ALA A 99 17.39 19.38 9.15
N GLU A 100 18.25 20.01 9.94
CA GLU A 100 17.94 21.25 10.68
C GLU A 100 17.49 22.37 9.73
N LYS A 101 18.23 22.61 8.63
CA LYS A 101 17.85 23.60 7.61
C LYS A 101 16.46 23.31 7.02
N LYS A 102 16.15 22.04 6.76
CA LYS A 102 14.84 21.63 6.22
C LYS A 102 13.73 21.74 7.27
N ALA A 103 14.01 21.47 8.53
CA ALA A 103 13.04 21.56 9.61
C ALA A 103 12.56 23.01 9.85
N ARG A 104 13.41 24.01 9.60
CA ARG A 104 13.08 25.45 9.71
C ARG A 104 12.16 26.00 8.63
N LEU A 105 11.97 25.27 7.52
CA LEU A 105 11.11 25.72 6.43
C LEU A 105 9.64 25.79 6.89
N THR A 106 8.87 26.74 6.37
CA THR A 106 7.44 26.84 6.70
C THR A 106 6.70 25.55 6.32
N ARG A 107 5.90 25.03 7.24
CA ARG A 107 5.07 23.84 6.96
C ARG A 107 3.87 24.29 6.14
N THR A 108 3.71 23.70 4.96
CA THR A 108 2.55 23.96 4.12
C THR A 108 1.74 22.68 3.96
N ALA A 109 0.45 22.80 3.63
CA ALA A 109 -0.37 21.64 3.33
C ALA A 109 0.05 20.96 2.00
N SER A 110 0.81 21.65 1.15
CA SER A 110 1.32 21.13 -0.11
C SER A 110 2.70 20.51 0.07
N VAL A 111 2.84 19.26 -0.36
CA VAL A 111 4.13 18.54 -0.42
C VAL A 111 5.18 19.33 -1.24
N TRP A 112 4.75 20.07 -2.25
CA TRP A 112 5.64 20.84 -3.13
C TRP A 112 6.06 22.19 -2.52
N GLY A 113 5.28 22.70 -1.55
CA GLY A 113 5.46 24.04 -1.00
C GLY A 113 6.29 24.11 0.28
N ASP A 114 6.50 23.00 0.98
CA ASP A 114 7.22 23.00 2.27
C ASP A 114 8.73 22.78 2.16
N GLY A 115 9.23 22.44 0.97
CA GLY A 115 10.66 22.26 0.65
C GLY A 115 11.37 21.12 1.38
N ARG A 116 10.66 20.28 2.15
CA ARG A 116 11.20 19.10 2.85
C ARG A 116 11.27 17.89 1.91
N TYR A 117 12.01 16.87 2.31
CA TYR A 117 12.03 15.60 1.57
C TYR A 117 10.82 14.75 1.91
N HIS A 118 10.11 14.26 0.89
CA HIS A 118 8.90 13.43 1.03
C HIS A 118 9.09 12.03 0.44
N TYR A 119 10.09 11.29 0.95
CA TYR A 119 10.39 9.95 0.42
C TYR A 119 9.19 9.01 0.51
N LYS A 120 8.97 8.24 -0.55
CA LYS A 120 8.02 7.11 -0.55
C LYS A 120 8.64 5.97 0.26
N GLY A 121 7.81 5.21 0.97
CA GLY A 121 8.28 4.06 1.74
C GLY A 121 9.00 3.00 0.88
N ALA A 122 8.59 2.84 -0.38
CA ALA A 122 9.31 1.98 -1.34
C ALA A 122 10.73 2.49 -1.63
N THR A 123 10.92 3.81 -1.81
CA THR A 123 12.25 4.39 -2.03
C THR A 123 13.18 4.18 -0.83
N ILE A 124 12.63 4.26 0.39
CA ILE A 124 13.38 3.97 1.61
C ILE A 124 13.75 2.48 1.64
N ALA A 125 12.79 1.60 1.34
CA ALA A 125 13.03 0.16 1.30
C ALA A 125 14.12 -0.20 0.28
N ASP A 126 14.06 0.36 -0.93
CA ASP A 126 15.06 0.17 -1.98
C ASP A 126 16.44 0.67 -1.53
N GLY A 127 16.52 1.86 -0.93
CA GLY A 127 17.77 2.43 -0.42
C GLY A 127 18.39 1.66 0.76
N LEU A 128 17.60 0.86 1.48
CA LEU A 128 18.06 0.01 2.58
C LEU A 128 18.18 -1.47 2.20
N GLY A 129 17.90 -1.83 0.93
CA GLY A 129 17.92 -3.23 0.49
C GLY A 129 16.86 -4.12 1.15
N ILE A 130 15.75 -3.54 1.60
CA ILE A 130 14.67 -4.29 2.25
C ILE A 130 13.87 -5.05 1.20
N THR A 131 13.85 -6.38 1.32
CA THR A 131 13.07 -7.27 0.43
C THR A 131 11.62 -7.41 0.90
N PRO A 132 10.68 -7.87 0.04
CA PRO A 132 9.32 -8.19 0.47
C PRO A 132 9.27 -9.19 1.63
N GLU A 133 10.14 -10.20 1.60
CA GLU A 133 10.26 -11.25 2.62
C GLU A 133 10.71 -10.66 3.95
N MET A 134 11.73 -9.79 3.91
CA MET A 134 12.22 -9.08 5.09
C MET A 134 11.14 -8.17 5.66
N ALA A 135 10.46 -7.39 4.81
CA ALA A 135 9.38 -6.50 5.24
C ALA A 135 8.23 -7.25 5.93
N ARG A 136 7.90 -8.46 5.46
CA ARG A 136 6.91 -9.34 6.11
C ARG A 136 7.41 -9.87 7.44
N ARG A 137 8.62 -10.44 7.46
CA ARG A 137 9.23 -11.01 8.67
C ARG A 137 9.35 -9.98 9.78
N LEU A 138 9.71 -8.74 9.45
CA LEU A 138 9.86 -7.64 10.39
C LEU A 138 8.55 -6.90 10.70
N GLY A 139 7.45 -7.24 10.03
CA GLY A 139 6.16 -6.58 10.26
C GLY A 139 6.13 -5.11 9.85
N LEU A 140 6.95 -4.68 8.87
CA LEU A 140 7.06 -3.27 8.48
C LEU A 140 5.72 -2.74 7.91
N GLN A 141 5.40 -1.49 8.23
CA GLN A 141 4.12 -0.88 7.88
C GLN A 141 4.21 0.06 6.67
N GLN A 142 5.15 0.99 6.69
CA GLN A 142 5.34 2.04 5.69
C GLN A 142 6.54 1.79 4.79
N VAL A 143 7.68 1.37 5.35
CA VAL A 143 8.94 1.05 4.65
C VAL A 143 8.83 -0.35 4.05
N ILE A 144 7.99 -0.46 3.03
CA ILE A 144 7.74 -1.70 2.31
C ILE A 144 8.03 -1.52 0.82
N PRO A 145 8.62 -2.53 0.16
CA PRO A 145 8.78 -2.52 -1.29
C PRO A 145 7.45 -2.37 -2.03
N ALA A 146 7.52 -1.85 -3.26
CA ALA A 146 6.34 -1.66 -4.10
C ALA A 146 5.58 -2.98 -4.34
N LEU A 147 6.31 -4.09 -4.50
CA LEU A 147 5.73 -5.42 -4.71
C LEU A 147 4.89 -5.87 -3.51
N GLU A 148 5.44 -5.77 -2.29
CA GLU A 148 4.73 -6.11 -1.06
C GLU A 148 3.49 -5.23 -0.85
N ARG A 149 3.59 -3.93 -1.17
CA ARG A 149 2.44 -3.03 -1.13
C ARG A 149 1.33 -3.44 -2.10
N ARG A 150 1.67 -3.89 -3.31
CA ARG A 150 0.69 -4.39 -4.29
C ARG A 150 0.03 -5.67 -3.79
N ARG A 151 0.81 -6.59 -3.20
CA ARG A 151 0.30 -7.82 -2.59
C ARG A 151 -0.75 -7.53 -1.52
N ARG A 152 -0.41 -6.70 -0.52
CA ARG A 152 -1.34 -6.31 0.57
C ARG A 152 -2.62 -5.66 0.03
N LYS A 153 -2.52 -4.81 -0.98
CA LYS A 153 -3.70 -4.21 -1.62
C LYS A 153 -4.58 -5.24 -2.32
N ALA A 154 -3.98 -6.19 -3.03
CA ALA A 154 -4.71 -7.25 -3.72
C ALA A 154 -5.42 -8.17 -2.72
N GLU A 155 -4.78 -8.46 -1.58
CA GLU A 155 -5.34 -9.25 -0.49
C GLU A 155 -6.53 -8.55 0.18
N VAL A 156 -6.37 -7.27 0.56
CA VAL A 156 -7.47 -6.46 1.12
C VAL A 156 -8.64 -6.34 0.14
N GLU A 157 -8.37 -6.13 -1.15
CA GLU A 157 -9.41 -6.03 -2.16
C GLU A 157 -10.10 -7.38 -2.41
N ARG A 158 -9.36 -8.50 -2.36
CA ARG A 158 -9.94 -9.85 -2.44
C ARG A 158 -10.87 -10.09 -1.25
N GLN A 159 -10.42 -9.77 -0.04
CA GLN A 159 -11.22 -9.89 1.18
C GLN A 159 -12.49 -9.03 1.09
N ARG A 160 -12.35 -7.77 0.70
CA ARG A 160 -13.48 -6.86 0.50
C ARG A 160 -14.49 -7.40 -0.51
N ARG A 161 -14.03 -8.01 -1.61
CA ARG A 161 -14.93 -8.62 -2.60
C ARG A 161 -15.65 -9.84 -2.04
N SER A 162 -14.94 -10.70 -1.31
CA SER A 162 -15.52 -11.86 -0.63
C SER A 162 -16.60 -11.43 0.35
N GLU A 163 -16.36 -10.41 1.17
CA GLU A 163 -17.33 -9.84 2.11
C GLU A 163 -18.56 -9.25 1.42
N ASN A 164 -18.40 -8.74 0.20
CA ASN A 164 -19.51 -8.25 -0.63
C ASN A 164 -20.18 -9.37 -1.46
N GLY A 165 -19.92 -10.64 -1.16
CA GLY A 165 -20.56 -11.80 -1.79
C GLY A 165 -20.02 -12.17 -3.16
N ALA A 166 -18.84 -11.68 -3.55
CA ALA A 166 -18.18 -12.15 -4.75
C ALA A 166 -17.73 -13.61 -4.55
N VAL A 167 -18.22 -14.50 -5.41
CA VAL A 167 -17.84 -15.92 -5.43
C VAL A 167 -16.50 -16.10 -6.15
N SER A 168 -15.77 -17.17 -5.80
CA SER A 168 -14.53 -17.49 -6.50
C SER A 168 -14.81 -17.84 -7.96
N GLN A 169 -13.79 -17.73 -8.83
CA GLN A 169 -13.94 -18.13 -10.23
C GLN A 169 -14.32 -19.62 -10.33
N GLU A 170 -13.76 -20.46 -9.48
CA GLU A 170 -14.07 -21.89 -9.41
C GLU A 170 -15.52 -22.13 -8.99
N GLU A 171 -16.02 -21.44 -7.97
CA GLU A 171 -17.42 -21.52 -7.55
C GLU A 171 -18.38 -21.01 -8.63
N TYR A 172 -18.01 -19.93 -9.31
CA TYR A 172 -18.77 -19.40 -10.44
C TYR A 172 -18.79 -20.40 -11.60
N LEU A 173 -17.63 -20.97 -11.96
CA LEU A 173 -17.52 -21.94 -13.04
C LEU A 173 -18.24 -23.24 -12.69
N ALA A 174 -18.15 -23.74 -11.46
CA ALA A 174 -18.89 -24.92 -11.01
C ALA A 174 -20.41 -24.74 -11.14
N LYS A 175 -20.93 -23.54 -10.83
CA LYS A 175 -22.36 -23.22 -11.00
C LYS A 175 -22.75 -22.92 -12.46
N ASN A 176 -21.81 -22.50 -13.30
CA ASN A 176 -22.04 -22.03 -14.66
C ASN A 176 -21.29 -22.87 -15.73
N ASN A 177 -21.06 -24.16 -15.47
CA ASN A 177 -20.33 -25.05 -16.39
C ASN A 177 -21.22 -25.65 -17.49
N ALA A 178 -22.51 -25.31 -17.52
CA ALA A 178 -23.50 -25.93 -18.41
C ALA A 178 -23.13 -25.82 -19.91
N SER A 179 -22.39 -24.78 -20.32
CA SER A 179 -21.91 -24.67 -21.71
C SER A 179 -20.81 -25.68 -22.07
N ARG A 180 -20.04 -26.14 -21.08
CA ARG A 180 -18.94 -27.10 -21.24
C ARG A 180 -19.40 -28.53 -21.06
N GLU A 181 -20.24 -28.79 -20.06
CA GLU A 181 -20.82 -30.12 -19.78
C GLU A 181 -21.93 -30.51 -20.75
N LYS A 182 -22.47 -29.51 -21.49
CA LYS A 182 -23.53 -29.66 -22.48
C LYS A 182 -24.61 -30.68 -22.06
N PRO A 183 -25.25 -30.49 -20.89
CA PRO A 183 -26.15 -31.49 -20.32
C PRO A 183 -27.30 -31.87 -21.26
N TRP A 184 -27.72 -30.96 -22.15
CA TRP A 184 -28.73 -31.22 -23.18
C TRP A 184 -28.38 -32.37 -24.14
N GLU A 185 -27.09 -32.65 -24.38
CA GLU A 185 -26.66 -33.80 -25.20
C GLU A 185 -27.03 -35.13 -24.52
N LYS A 186 -26.96 -35.22 -23.18
CA LYS A 186 -27.36 -36.41 -22.42
C LYS A 186 -28.86 -36.69 -22.49
N PHE A 187 -29.66 -35.64 -22.67
CA PHE A 187 -31.11 -35.74 -22.86
C PHE A 187 -31.52 -35.89 -24.32
N GLY A 188 -30.56 -35.88 -25.27
CA GLY A 188 -30.84 -35.94 -26.70
C GLY A 188 -31.62 -34.73 -27.25
N ILE A 189 -31.61 -33.58 -26.56
CA ILE A 189 -32.36 -32.38 -26.95
C ILE A 189 -31.44 -31.20 -27.31
N GLY A 190 -31.97 -30.26 -28.07
CA GLY A 190 -31.27 -29.02 -28.40
C GLY A 190 -31.07 -28.11 -27.17
N ARG A 191 -29.98 -27.34 -27.16
CA ARG A 191 -29.61 -26.40 -26.08
C ARG A 191 -30.77 -25.49 -25.65
N THR A 192 -31.48 -24.89 -26.62
CA THR A 192 -32.59 -23.96 -26.35
C THR A 192 -33.73 -24.66 -25.63
N LYS A 193 -34.16 -25.83 -26.13
CA LYS A 193 -35.21 -26.67 -25.54
C LYS A 193 -34.88 -27.05 -24.09
N PHE A 194 -33.61 -27.37 -23.81
CA PHE A 194 -33.17 -27.72 -22.46
C PHE A 194 -33.35 -26.58 -21.46
N TYR A 195 -32.96 -25.35 -21.79
CA TYR A 195 -33.12 -24.21 -20.88
C TYR A 195 -34.59 -23.78 -20.72
N GLU A 196 -35.43 -23.96 -21.74
CA GLU A 196 -36.88 -23.77 -21.64
C GLU A 196 -37.51 -24.74 -20.65
N LEU A 197 -37.23 -26.04 -20.79
CA LEU A 197 -37.73 -27.08 -19.88
C LEU A 197 -37.20 -26.89 -18.46
N LYS A 198 -35.92 -26.52 -18.31
CA LYS A 198 -35.31 -26.21 -17.01
C LYS A 198 -36.00 -25.04 -16.32
N ARG A 199 -36.33 -23.97 -17.06
CA ARG A 199 -37.04 -22.80 -16.53
C ARG A 199 -38.50 -23.14 -16.15
N ALA A 200 -39.13 -24.05 -16.88
CA ALA A 200 -40.48 -24.52 -16.61
C ALA A 200 -40.55 -25.60 -15.51
N GLY A 201 -39.42 -26.10 -15.00
CA GLY A 201 -39.37 -27.18 -14.01
C GLY A 201 -39.73 -28.56 -14.58
N MET A 202 -39.71 -28.73 -15.91
CA MET A 202 -40.16 -29.92 -16.63
C MET A 202 -39.00 -30.70 -17.26
N LEU A 203 -37.84 -30.74 -16.60
CA LEU A 203 -36.72 -31.54 -17.08
C LEU A 203 -37.08 -33.04 -16.95
N PRO A 204 -36.90 -33.85 -18.00
CA PRO A 204 -37.12 -35.29 -17.92
C PRO A 204 -36.21 -35.91 -16.86
N VAL A 205 -36.65 -36.96 -16.17
CA VAL A 205 -35.76 -37.77 -15.34
C VAL A 205 -35.04 -38.74 -16.26
N LEU A 206 -33.70 -38.71 -16.28
CA LEU A 206 -32.91 -39.75 -16.96
C LEU A 206 -32.96 -40.99 -16.07
N GLU A 207 -33.69 -42.01 -16.49
CA GLU A 207 -33.57 -43.34 -15.88
C GLU A 207 -32.17 -43.89 -16.18
N ALA A 208 -31.43 -44.23 -15.13
CA ALA A 208 -30.14 -44.90 -15.27
C ALA A 208 -30.41 -46.35 -15.69
N VAL A 209 -29.87 -46.74 -16.86
CA VAL A 209 -29.79 -48.14 -17.30
C VAL A 209 -28.55 -48.77 -16.68
#